data_AF-A0A9E4R7H3-F1
#
_entry.id   AF-A0A9E4R7H3-F1
#
_cell.length_a   1.000
_cell.length_b   1.000
_cell.length_c   1.000
_cell.angle_alpha   90.00
_cell.angle_beta   90.00
_cell.angle_gamma   90.00
#
_symmetry.space_group_name_H-M   'P 1'
#
loop_
_entity.id
_entity.type
_entity.pdbx_description
1 polymer ?
#
loop_
_entity_poly.entity_id
_entity_poly.type
_entity_poly.pdbx_seq_one_letter_code
_entity_poly.pdbx_strand_id
1 'polypeptide(L)'
;MIKGVLVGFGIMLLLALIPIVHFVGIPFGPFIGGYFGITSAASHTGSHFTKALVFGSLLGVLVFLVGSGVGVILTVFTQFNLVLVWIVVVVFTFYTVSMGALGAMYAQLRAAN
;
A
#
# COMPACT_ATOMS: atom_id res chain seq x y z
N MET A 1 -5.25 13.76 -2.94
CA MET A 1 -5.12 12.31 -2.69
C MET A 1 -3.76 11.77 -3.14
N ILE A 2 -3.34 12.00 -4.40
CA ILE A 2 -2.07 11.48 -4.96
C ILE A 2 -0.85 11.74 -4.06
N LYS A 3 -0.66 12.98 -3.57
CA LYS A 3 0.44 13.30 -2.63
C LYS A 3 0.48 12.36 -1.42
N GLY A 4 -0.68 12.11 -0.81
CA GLY A 4 -0.76 11.19 0.32
C GLY A 4 -0.49 9.73 -0.02
N VAL A 5 -0.91 9.29 -1.21
CA VAL A 5 -0.60 7.94 -1.69
C VAL A 5 0.92 7.77 -1.88
N LEU A 6 1.59 8.78 -2.43
CA LEU A 6 3.05 8.77 -2.59
C LEU A 6 3.78 8.77 -1.25
N VAL A 7 3.30 9.54 -0.27
CA VAL A 7 3.84 9.52 1.10
C VAL A 7 3.66 8.12 1.72
N GLY A 8 2.45 7.56 1.64
CA GLY A 8 2.17 6.23 2.17
C GLY A 8 3.03 5.14 1.52
N PHE A 9 3.18 5.18 0.20
CA PHE A 9 4.06 4.27 -0.53
C PHE A 9 5.54 4.47 -0.16
N GLY A 10 6.01 5.71 -0.02
CA GLY A 10 7.36 6.00 0.44
C GLY A 10 7.66 5.41 1.82
N ILE A 11 6.70 5.49 2.75
CA ILE A 11 6.81 4.87 4.07
C ILE A 11 6.91 3.35 3.96
N MET A 12 6.10 2.72 3.11
CA MET A 12 6.19 1.28 2.86
C MET A 12 7.59 0.89 2.36
N LEU A 13 8.16 1.64 1.41
CA LEU A 13 9.51 1.38 0.89
C LEU A 13 10.59 1.55 1.97
N LEU A 14 10.49 2.59 2.80
CA LEU A 14 11.43 2.81 3.91
C LEU A 14 11.40 1.64 4.90
N LEU A 15 10.21 1.16 5.25
CA LEU A 15 10.04 0.00 6.15
C LEU A 15 10.52 -1.30 5.51
N ALA A 16 10.44 -1.43 4.19
CA ALA A 16 10.95 -2.55 3.42
C ALA A 16 12.45 -2.45 3.11
N LEU A 17 13.15 -1.38 3.51
CA LEU A 17 14.59 -1.23 3.29
C LEU A 17 15.41 -1.58 4.54
N ILE A 18 14.81 -1.50 5.73
CA ILE A 18 15.51 -1.68 7.01
C ILE A 18 15.42 -3.16 7.42
N PRO A 19 16.51 -3.95 7.38
CA PRO A 19 16.45 -5.39 7.60
C PRO A 19 15.90 -5.81 8.96
N ILE A 20 16.28 -5.05 9.98
CA ILE A 20 15.89 -5.29 11.37
C ILE A 20 14.38 -5.14 11.56
N VAL A 21 13.67 -4.37 10.74
CA VAL A 21 12.22 -4.19 10.90
C VAL A 21 11.40 -4.99 9.90
N HIS A 22 11.98 -5.70 8.93
CA HIS A 22 11.21 -6.38 7.85
C HIS A 22 10.05 -7.25 8.34
N PHE A 23 10.25 -7.99 9.43
CA PHE A 23 9.24 -8.91 9.97
C PHE A 23 7.99 -8.19 10.48
N VAL A 24 8.06 -6.88 10.77
CA VAL A 24 6.91 -6.02 11.08
C VAL A 24 6.62 -5.08 9.92
N GLY A 25 7.65 -4.49 9.32
CA GLY A 25 7.57 -3.45 8.31
C GLY A 25 6.96 -3.92 6.99
N ILE A 26 7.24 -5.14 6.53
CA ILE A 26 6.61 -5.69 5.32
C ILE A 26 5.13 -5.99 5.56
N PRO A 27 4.72 -6.73 6.61
CA PRO A 27 3.30 -6.99 6.84
C PRO A 27 2.53 -5.73 7.22
N PHE A 28 3.02 -4.89 8.13
CA PHE A 28 2.28 -3.71 8.62
C PHE A 28 2.54 -2.44 7.82
N GLY A 29 3.51 -2.43 6.91
CA GLY A 29 3.88 -1.28 6.08
C GLY A 29 2.70 -0.63 5.37
N PRO A 30 1.83 -1.38 4.67
CA PRO A 30 0.64 -0.82 4.05
C PRO A 30 -0.28 -0.07 5.03
N PHE A 31 -0.49 -0.61 6.23
CA PHE A 31 -1.31 0.03 7.26
C PHE A 31 -0.66 1.33 7.76
N ILE A 32 0.63 1.28 8.09
CA ILE A 32 1.39 2.45 8.58
C ILE A 32 1.44 3.53 7.49
N GLY A 33 1.67 3.13 6.23
CA GLY A 33 1.62 4.01 5.07
C GLY A 33 0.24 4.63 4.86
N GLY A 34 -0.84 3.86 5.06
CA GLY A 34 -2.20 4.39 5.05
C GLY A 34 -2.47 5.40 6.15
N TYR A 35 -2.03 5.09 7.37
CA TYR A 35 -2.21 5.92 8.55
C TYR A 35 -1.56 7.30 8.41
N PHE A 36 -0.30 7.36 7.97
CA PHE A 36 0.41 8.63 7.78
C PHE A 36 0.18 9.26 6.41
N GLY A 37 -0.06 8.46 5.37
CA GLY A 37 -0.25 8.97 4.01
C GLY A 37 -1.53 9.78 3.89
N ILE A 38 -2.63 9.34 4.50
CA ILE A 38 -3.93 10.01 4.36
C ILE A 38 -3.94 11.43 4.97
N THR A 39 -3.15 11.69 6.01
CA THR A 39 -3.12 13.01 6.66
C THR A 39 -2.53 14.09 5.76
N SER A 40 -1.68 13.69 4.81
CA SER A 40 -1.12 14.58 3.79
C SER A 40 -2.01 14.72 2.54
N ALA A 41 -3.17 14.06 2.51
CA ALA A 41 -4.15 14.21 1.44
C ALA A 41 -5.11 15.37 1.69
N ALA A 42 -5.09 16.38 0.83
CA ALA A 42 -5.96 17.57 0.88
C ALA A 42 -7.45 17.32 0.51
N SER A 43 -8.01 16.13 0.78
CA SER A 43 -9.39 15.80 0.40
C SER A 43 -10.38 16.27 1.47
N HIS A 44 -11.18 17.29 1.15
CA HIS A 44 -12.15 17.90 2.07
C HIS A 44 -13.58 17.34 1.94
N THR A 45 -13.87 16.47 0.98
CA THR A 45 -15.24 16.01 0.67
C THR A 45 -15.39 14.48 0.83
N GLY A 46 -16.57 14.04 1.28
CA GLY A 46 -16.92 12.62 1.45
C GLY A 46 -16.72 12.08 2.88
N SER A 47 -17.33 10.92 3.15
CA SER A 47 -17.22 10.23 4.45
C SER A 47 -15.81 9.70 4.69
N HIS A 48 -15.47 9.44 5.96
CA HIS A 48 -14.17 8.84 6.31
C HIS A 48 -13.91 7.52 5.59
N PHE A 49 -14.95 6.69 5.49
CA PHE A 49 -14.89 5.42 4.77
C PHE A 49 -14.59 5.62 3.29
N THR A 50 -15.30 6.51 2.61
CA THR A 50 -15.09 6.77 1.17
C THR A 50 -13.67 7.28 0.91
N LYS A 51 -13.16 8.19 1.73
CA LYS A 51 -11.79 8.71 1.60
C LYS A 51 -10.75 7.61 1.79
N ALA A 52 -10.94 6.76 2.80
CA ALA A 52 -10.05 5.63 3.08
C ALA A 52 -10.05 4.59 1.95
N LEU A 53 -11.24 4.26 1.42
CA LEU A 53 -11.39 3.34 0.30
C LEU A 53 -10.68 3.88 -0.96
N VAL A 54 -10.91 5.15 -1.32
CA VAL A 54 -10.25 5.78 -2.47
C VAL A 54 -8.73 5.80 -2.30
N PHE A 55 -8.25 6.14 -1.10
CA PHE A 55 -6.82 6.10 -0.81
C PHE A 55 -6.24 4.70 -0.97
N GLY A 56 -6.85 3.68 -0.34
CA GLY A 56 -6.38 2.30 -0.40
C GLY A 56 -6.39 1.75 -1.83
N SER A 57 -7.42 2.06 -2.62
CA SER A 57 -7.48 1.67 -4.03
C SER A 57 -6.36 2.30 -4.86
N LEU A 58 -6.10 3.60 -4.69
CA LEU A 58 -5.02 4.29 -5.41
C LEU A 58 -3.64 3.77 -5.01
N LEU A 59 -3.43 3.50 -3.71
CA LEU A 59 -2.20 2.86 -3.22
C LEU A 59 -2.04 1.46 -3.83
N GLY A 60 -3.12 0.69 -3.88
CA GLY A 60 -3.16 -0.63 -4.51
C GLY A 60 -2.80 -0.58 -5.99
N VAL A 61 -3.35 0.36 -6.76
CA VAL A 61 -3.00 0.54 -8.17
C VAL A 61 -1.50 0.81 -8.33
N LEU A 62 -0.93 1.68 -7.49
CA LEU A 62 0.50 1.96 -7.51
C LEU A 62 1.33 0.70 -7.20
N VAL A 63 0.98 -0.04 -6.15
CA VAL A 63 1.65 -1.29 -5.78
C VAL A 63 1.49 -2.36 -6.85
N PHE A 64 0.33 -2.44 -7.50
CA PHE A 64 0.11 -3.36 -8.62
C PHE A 64 1.01 -3.04 -9.80
N LEU A 65 1.16 -1.76 -10.17
CA LEU A 65 2.02 -1.34 -11.27
C LEU A 65 3.49 -1.69 -10.99
N VAL A 66 3.99 -1.33 -9.80
CA VAL A 66 5.36 -1.64 -9.38
C VAL A 66 5.56 -3.15 -9.27
N GLY A 67 4.64 -3.85 -8.60
CA GLY A 67 4.67 -5.29 -8.42
C GLY A 67 4.60 -6.06 -9.73
N SER A 68 3.83 -5.58 -10.71
CA SER A 68 3.78 -6.17 -12.06
C SER A 68 5.10 -5.98 -12.80
N GLY A 69 5.75 -4.82 -12.67
CA GLY A 69 7.10 -4.60 -13.21
C GLY A 69 8.12 -5.59 -12.64
N VAL A 70 8.09 -5.80 -11.32
CA VAL A 70 8.91 -6.83 -10.65
C VAL A 70 8.53 -8.23 -11.13
N GLY A 71 7.23 -8.53 -11.23
CA GLY A 71 6.72 -9.81 -11.70
C GLY A 71 7.24 -10.16 -13.11
N VAL A 72 7.16 -9.21 -14.05
CA VAL A 72 7.72 -9.37 -15.40
C VAL A 72 9.22 -9.69 -15.34
N ILE A 73 10.00 -8.92 -14.59
CA ILE A 73 11.45 -9.16 -14.44
C ILE A 73 11.70 -10.58 -13.91
N LEU A 74 11.00 -10.99 -12.85
CA LEU A 74 11.17 -12.33 -12.29
C LEU A 74 10.81 -13.42 -13.31
N THR A 75 9.74 -13.25 -14.09
CA THR A 75 9.33 -14.25 -15.08
C THR A 75 10.28 -14.36 -16.28
N VAL A 76 10.96 -13.27 -16.66
CA VAL A 76 11.86 -13.24 -17.82
C VAL A 76 13.28 -13.69 -17.44
N PHE A 77 13.75 -13.27 -16.28
CA PHE A 77 15.17 -13.43 -15.89
C PHE A 77 15.43 -14.55 -14.89
N THR A 78 14.38 -15.23 -14.39
CA THR A 78 14.54 -16.32 -13.42
C THR A 78 13.75 -17.56 -13.88
N GLN A 79 14.00 -18.69 -13.22
CA GLN A 79 13.26 -19.95 -13.44
C GLN A 79 12.10 -20.12 -12.44
N PHE A 80 11.62 -19.03 -11.84
CA PHE A 80 10.49 -19.11 -10.92
C PHE A 80 9.21 -19.52 -11.63
N ASN A 81 8.34 -20.20 -10.89
CA ASN A 81 7.04 -20.63 -11.41
C ASN A 81 6.19 -19.39 -11.74
N LEU A 82 5.81 -19.28 -13.03
CA LEU A 82 5.02 -18.18 -13.57
C LEU A 82 3.75 -17.90 -12.75
N VAL A 83 3.00 -18.95 -12.43
CA VAL A 83 1.72 -18.84 -11.73
C VAL A 83 1.93 -18.32 -10.31
N LEU A 84 2.93 -18.85 -9.60
CA LEU A 84 3.25 -18.39 -8.24
C LEU A 84 3.66 -16.92 -8.20
N VAL A 85 4.47 -16.45 -9.15
CA VAL A 85 4.88 -15.04 -9.22
C VAL A 85 3.66 -14.12 -9.34
N TRP A 86 2.75 -14.41 -10.26
CA TRP A 86 1.56 -13.59 -10.46
C TRP A 86 0.52 -13.71 -9.34
N ILE A 87 0.39 -14.88 -8.72
CA ILE A 87 -0.43 -15.04 -7.50
C ILE A 87 0.08 -14.11 -6.40
N VAL A 88 1.40 -14.07 -6.17
CA VAL A 88 1.99 -13.20 -5.16
C VAL A 88 1.71 -11.73 -5.47
N VAL A 89 1.89 -11.29 -6.73
CA VAL A 89 1.61 -9.91 -7.15
C VAL A 89 0.15 -9.53 -6.85
N VAL A 90 -0.80 -10.38 -7.23
CA VAL A 90 -2.23 -10.13 -7.04
C VAL A 90 -2.60 -10.11 -5.56
N VAL A 91 -2.22 -11.15 -4.81
CA VAL A 91 -2.54 -11.26 -3.38
C VAL A 91 -1.93 -10.10 -2.59
N PHE A 92 -0.66 -9.76 -2.84
CA PHE A 92 0.01 -8.66 -2.16
C PHE A 92 -0.62 -7.30 -2.49
N THR A 93 -1.12 -7.13 -3.71
CA THR A 93 -1.87 -5.93 -4.11
C THR A 93 -3.17 -5.80 -3.33
N PHE A 94 -4.00 -6.86 -3.28
CA PHE A 94 -5.26 -6.84 -2.54
C PHE A 94 -5.05 -6.65 -1.03
N TYR A 95 -4.00 -7.27 -0.49
CA TYR A 95 -3.57 -7.05 0.88
C TYR A 95 -3.24 -5.58 1.14
N THR A 96 -2.45 -4.96 0.26
CA THR A 96 -2.06 -3.55 0.37
C THR A 96 -3.27 -2.61 0.29
N VAL A 97 -4.22 -2.86 -0.63
CA VAL A 97 -5.46 -2.08 -0.72
C VAL A 97 -6.20 -2.09 0.61
N SER A 98 -6.41 -3.29 1.15
CA SER A 98 -7.19 -3.49 2.37
C SER A 98 -6.50 -2.86 3.58
N MET A 99 -5.22 -3.14 3.79
CA MET A 99 -4.47 -2.63 4.93
C MET A 99 -4.22 -1.12 4.84
N GLY A 100 -3.94 -0.60 3.64
CA GLY A 100 -3.81 0.84 3.41
C GLY A 100 -5.11 1.59 3.66
N ALA A 101 -6.25 1.04 3.24
CA ALA A 101 -7.56 1.60 3.55
C ALA A 101 -7.86 1.57 5.06
N LEU A 102 -7.57 0.46 5.74
CA LEU A 102 -7.77 0.35 7.20
C LEU A 102 -6.93 1.36 7.97
N GLY A 103 -5.65 1.51 7.62
CA GLY A 103 -4.76 2.51 8.22
C GLY A 103 -5.27 3.93 8.00
N ALA A 104 -5.71 4.23 6.77
CA ALA A 104 -6.27 5.52 6.42
C ALA A 104 -7.60 5.82 7.17
N MET A 105 -8.45 4.81 7.34
CA MET A 105 -9.71 4.94 8.06
C MET A 105 -9.46 5.20 9.55
N TYR A 106 -8.56 4.44 10.17
CA TYR A 106 -8.19 4.62 11.56
C TYR A 106 -7.65 6.03 11.85
N ALA A 107 -6.76 6.54 10.99
CA ALA A 107 -6.25 7.91 11.11
C ALA A 107 -7.35 8.96 11.06
N GLN A 108 -8.32 8.78 10.16
CA GLN A 108 -9.42 9.72 9.99
C GLN A 108 -10.42 9.69 11.16
N LEU A 109 -10.78 8.50 11.66
CA LEU A 109 -11.64 8.37 12.84
C LEU A 109 -10.97 8.96 14.08
N ARG A 110 -9.66 8.73 14.24
CA ARG A 110 -8.87 9.31 15.33
C ARG A 110 -8.83 10.84 15.27
N ALA A 111 -8.75 11.42 14.07
CA ALA A 111 -8.71 12.88 13.92
C ALA A 111 -10.07 13.56 14.11
N ALA A 112 -11.16 12.80 14.07
CA ALA A 112 -12.52 13.29 14.25
C ALA A 112 -13.00 13.24 15.73
N ASN A 113 -12.28 12.50 16.58
CA ASN A 113 -12.49 12.41 18.03
C ASN A 113 -11.51 13.29 18.78
#